data_AF-J9CQT2-F1
#
_entry.id   AF-J9CQT2-F1
#
_cell.length_a   1.000
_cell.length_b   1.000
_cell.length_c   1.000
_cell.angle_alpha   90.00
_cell.angle_beta   90.00
_cell.angle_gamma   90.00
#
_symmetry.space_group_name_H-M   'P 1'
#
loop_
_entity.id
_entity.type
_entity.pdbx_description
1 polymer ?
#
loop_
_entity_poly.entity_id
_entity_poly.type
_entity_poly.pdbx_seq_one_letter_code
_entity_poly.pdbx_strand_id
1 'polypeptide(L)'
;MTDYKVNFRELKAKVGIDDVAYSLGYRLDRKAGVGRYIEMVLGDGKEKQDTLIICHPQDKAAQRYFRRDGSKGDVVTLIRENLNSFHVTGKD
;
A
#
# COMPACT_ATOMS: atom_id res chain seq x y z
N MET A 1 21.25 -17.25 -19.10
CA MET A 1 20.36 -16.37 -18.32
C MET A 1 21.08 -16.04 -17.03
N THR A 2 21.34 -14.76 -16.76
CA THR A 2 21.95 -14.33 -15.51
C THR A 2 20.95 -14.58 -14.39
N ASP A 3 21.34 -15.42 -13.42
CA ASP A 3 20.54 -15.74 -12.24
C ASP A 3 20.55 -14.52 -11.32
N TYR A 4 19.56 -13.63 -11.46
CA TYR A 4 19.40 -12.49 -10.57
C TYR A 4 18.95 -13.02 -9.21
N LYS A 5 19.89 -13.10 -8.25
CA LYS A 5 19.54 -13.39 -6.86
C LYS A 5 18.71 -12.25 -6.29
N VAL A 6 17.40 -12.43 -6.30
CA VAL A 6 16.45 -11.43 -5.81
C VAL A 6 16.27 -11.58 -4.30
N ASN A 7 16.55 -10.52 -3.55
CA ASN A 7 16.23 -10.47 -2.13
C ASN A 7 14.88 -9.77 -1.93
N PHE A 8 13.85 -10.52 -1.52
CA PHE A 8 12.51 -9.98 -1.27
C PHE A 8 12.50 -8.83 -0.26
N ARG A 9 13.41 -8.83 0.72
CA ARG A 9 13.53 -7.75 1.70
C ARG A 9 13.98 -6.45 1.03
N GLU A 10 14.92 -6.52 0.10
CA GLU A 10 15.40 -5.36 -0.65
C GLU A 10 14.35 -4.86 -1.65
N LEU A 11 13.59 -5.76 -2.27
CA LEU A 11 12.49 -5.37 -3.14
C LEU A 11 11.37 -4.64 -2.37
N LYS A 12 11.00 -5.12 -1.18
CA LYS A 12 10.03 -4.42 -0.31
C LYS A 12 10.48 -3.03 0.11
N ALA A 13 11.78 -2.78 0.18
CA ALA A 13 12.32 -1.44 0.47
C ALA A 13 12.10 -0.44 -0.69
N LYS A 14 11.90 -0.92 -1.92
CA LYS A 14 11.74 -0.06 -3.12
C LYS A 14 10.31 0.41 -3.34
N VAL A 15 9.33 -0.33 -2.85
CA VAL A 15 7.90 -0.04 -3.05
C VAL A 15 7.20 -0.16 -1.71
N GLY A 16 6.74 0.99 -1.20
CA GLY A 16 5.96 1.09 0.02
C GLY A 16 4.46 0.86 -0.22
N ILE A 17 3.74 0.63 0.87
CA ILE A 17 2.29 0.59 0.91
C ILE A 17 1.70 1.92 0.45
N ASP A 18 2.34 3.04 0.79
CA ASP A 18 1.93 4.37 0.35
C ASP A 18 2.00 4.53 -1.17
N ASP A 19 3.06 4.04 -1.82
CA ASP A 19 3.19 4.06 -3.28
C ASP A 19 2.08 3.25 -3.96
N VAL A 20 1.82 2.04 -3.44
CA VAL A 20 0.76 1.16 -3.95
C VAL A 20 -0.61 1.80 -3.74
N ALA A 21 -0.86 2.35 -2.56
CA ALA A 21 -2.11 3.04 -2.25
C ALA A 21 -2.34 4.23 -3.20
N TYR A 22 -1.32 5.03 -3.49
CA TYR A 22 -1.44 6.10 -4.49
C TYR A 22 -1.79 5.58 -5.89
N SER A 23 -1.17 4.47 -6.32
CA SER A 23 -1.48 3.82 -7.60
C SER A 23 -2.92 3.32 -7.67
N LEU A 24 -3.44 2.82 -6.55
CA LEU A 24 -4.83 2.37 -6.40
C LEU A 24 -5.83 3.53 -6.22
N GLY A 25 -5.38 4.79 -6.24
CA GLY A 25 -6.24 5.97 -6.16
C GLY A 25 -6.49 6.51 -4.75
N TYR A 26 -5.86 5.92 -3.72
CA TYR A 26 -5.95 6.46 -2.36
C TYR A 26 -5.23 7.80 -2.26
N ARG A 27 -5.71 8.64 -1.34
CA ARG A 27 -5.11 9.95 -1.03
C ARG A 27 -4.90 10.11 0.46
N LEU A 28 -3.85 10.83 0.83
CA LEU A 28 -3.52 11.15 2.22
C LEU A 28 -4.65 11.97 2.87
N ASP A 29 -5.22 11.46 3.97
CA ASP A 29 -6.16 12.22 4.80
C ASP A 29 -5.39 13.15 5.74
N ARG A 30 -5.11 14.36 5.27
CA ARG A 30 -4.38 15.38 6.05
C ARG A 30 -5.09 15.77 7.34
N LYS A 31 -6.40 15.50 7.48
CA LYS A 31 -7.16 15.81 8.70
C LYS A 31 -6.83 14.84 9.84
N ALA A 32 -6.42 13.62 9.52
CA ALA A 32 -5.99 12.62 10.52
C ALA A 32 -4.60 12.92 11.11
N GLY A 33 -3.85 13.84 10.51
CA GLY A 33 -2.49 14.18 10.91
C GLY A 33 -1.45 13.23 10.33
N VAL A 34 -0.18 13.64 10.40
CA VAL A 34 0.98 12.88 9.92
C VAL A 34 1.93 12.68 11.09
N GLY A 35 2.08 11.45 11.56
CA GLY A 35 2.92 11.13 12.71
C GLY A 35 3.43 9.70 12.66
N ARG A 36 3.25 8.94 13.75
CA ARG A 36 3.59 7.51 13.78
C ARG A 36 2.81 6.68 12.74
N TYR A 37 1.63 7.18 12.37
CA TYR A 37 0.77 6.62 11.34
C TYR A 37 0.39 7.70 10.33
N ILE A 38 0.02 7.27 9.13
CA ILE A 38 -0.69 8.09 8.13
C ILE A 38 -1.98 7.37 7.72
N GLU A 39 -3.03 8.12 7.43
CA GLU A 39 -4.27 7.57 6.88
C GLU A 39 -4.36 7.87 5.37
N MET A 40 -4.62 6.83 4.58
CA MET A 40 -4.84 6.90 3.14
C MET A 40 -6.30 6.49 2.87
N VAL A 41 -7.06 7.35 2.21
CA VAL A 41 -8.50 7.16 1.96
C VAL A 41 -8.76 6.97 0.48
N LEU A 42 -9.57 5.96 0.14
CA LEU A 42 -10.13 5.75 -1.19
C LEU A 42 -11.57 6.28 -1.23
N GLY A 43 -11.88 7.09 -2.24
CA GLY A 43 -13.19 7.71 -2.43
C GLY A 43 -13.09 9.20 -2.81
N ASP A 44 -14.23 9.83 -3.06
CA ASP A 44 -14.34 11.22 -3.55
C ASP A 44 -14.59 12.27 -2.45
N GLY A 45 -14.48 11.85 -1.18
CA GLY A 45 -14.69 12.70 -0.01
C GLY A 45 -16.16 12.81 0.44
N LYS A 46 -17.13 12.39 -0.38
CA LYS A 46 -18.53 12.24 0.05
C LYS A 46 -18.79 10.84 0.60
N GLU A 47 -18.23 9.82 -0.06
CA GLU A 47 -18.25 8.45 0.43
C GLU A 47 -16.82 7.88 0.52
N LYS A 48 -16.47 7.37 1.70
CA LYS A 48 -15.20 6.67 1.93
C LYS A 48 -15.43 5.20 1.60
N GLN A 49 -14.76 4.70 0.56
CA GLN A 49 -14.83 3.29 0.14
C GLN A 49 -13.90 2.41 0.98
N ASP A 50 -12.67 2.89 1.21
CA ASP A 50 -11.70 2.22 2.07
C ASP A 50 -10.80 3.25 2.78
N THR A 51 -10.21 2.86 3.89
CA THR A 51 -9.21 3.63 4.63
C THR A 51 -8.10 2.72 5.13
N LEU A 52 -6.89 2.92 4.63
CA LEU A 52 -5.68 2.27 5.09
C LEU A 52 -4.99 3.15 6.12
N ILE A 53 -4.73 2.62 7.31
CA ILE A 53 -3.83 3.25 8.28
C ILE A 53 -2.45 2.59 8.15
N ILE A 54 -1.44 3.37 7.76
CA ILE A 54 -0.09 2.90 7.48
C ILE A 54 0.83 3.30 8.62
N CYS A 55 1.57 2.35 9.18
CA CYS A 55 2.63 2.61 10.16
C CYS A 55 4.01 2.70 9.50
N HIS A 56 4.97 3.31 10.20
CA HIS A 56 6.35 3.50 9.71
C HIS A 56 6.42 4.24 8.36
N PRO A 57 5.77 5.40 8.18
CA PRO A 57 5.68 6.06 6.87
C PRO A 57 7.06 6.42 6.27
N GLN A 58 8.10 6.53 7.11
CA GLN A 58 9.47 6.86 6.70
C GLN A 58 10.35 5.63 6.37
N ASP A 59 9.87 4.40 6.61
CA ASP A 59 10.60 3.16 6.33
C ASP A 59 9.70 2.18 5.56
N LYS A 60 9.83 2.20 4.24
CA LYS A 60 9.02 1.37 3.32
C LYS A 60 9.13 -0.13 3.61
N ALA A 61 10.29 -0.61 4.05
CA ALA A 61 10.47 -2.03 4.37
C ALA A 61 9.75 -2.44 5.66
N ALA A 62 9.58 -1.50 6.60
CA ALA A 62 8.87 -1.71 7.85
C ALA A 62 7.38 -1.35 7.79
N GLN A 63 6.91 -0.72 6.70
CA GLN A 63 5.52 -0.34 6.54
C GLN A 63 4.58 -1.55 6.66
N ARG A 64 3.53 -1.36 7.45
CA ARG A 64 2.35 -2.25 7.50
C ARG A 64 1.10 -1.39 7.43
N TYR A 65 0.03 -1.96 6.90
CA TYR A 65 -1.29 -1.35 6.97
C TYR A 65 -2.20 -2.10 7.93
N PHE A 66 -3.20 -1.39 8.43
CA PHE A 66 -4.38 -1.96 9.03
C PHE A 66 -5.60 -1.14 8.64
N ARG A 67 -6.76 -1.78 8.60
CA ARG A 67 -8.07 -1.16 8.41
C ARG A 67 -8.84 -1.20 9.73
N ARG A 68 -9.91 -0.44 9.81
CA ARG A 68 -10.77 -0.39 11.02
C ARG A 68 -11.54 -1.67 11.27
N ASP A 69 -11.73 -2.49 10.23
CA ASP A 69 -12.33 -3.83 10.34
C ASP A 69 -11.37 -4.88 10.93
N GLY A 70 -10.10 -4.50 11.20
CA GLY A 70 -9.08 -5.38 11.76
C GLY A 70 -8.23 -6.12 10.70
N SER A 71 -8.57 -6.02 9.41
CA SER A 71 -7.70 -6.51 8.34
C SER A 71 -6.38 -5.75 8.33
N LYS A 72 -5.28 -6.44 8.03
CA LYS A 72 -3.92 -5.89 8.11
C LYS A 72 -2.97 -6.69 7.25
N GLY A 73 -1.87 -6.07 6.85
CA GLY A 73 -0.88 -6.73 6.01
C GLY A 73 0.33 -5.85 5.72
N ASP A 74 1.19 -6.37 4.86
CA ASP A 74 2.28 -5.62 4.26
C ASP A 74 1.96 -5.26 2.80
N VAL A 75 2.93 -4.66 2.11
CA VAL A 75 2.78 -4.25 0.71
C VAL A 75 2.40 -5.41 -0.23
N VAL A 76 2.86 -6.64 0.04
CA VAL A 76 2.55 -7.80 -0.79
C VAL A 76 1.11 -8.24 -0.56
N THR A 77 0.63 -8.20 0.68
CA THR A 77 -0.79 -8.45 0.98
C THR A 77 -1.67 -7.45 0.25
N LEU A 78 -1.35 -6.16 0.30
CA LEU A 78 -2.15 -5.12 -0.36
C LEU A 78 -2.18 -5.30 -1.89
N ILE A 79 -1.04 -5.60 -2.51
CA ILE A 79 -0.97 -5.89 -3.95
C ILE A 79 -1.83 -7.12 -4.29
N ARG A 80 -1.74 -8.19 -3.48
CA ARG A 80 -2.52 -9.41 -3.70
C ARG A 80 -4.02 -9.18 -3.59
N GLU A 81 -4.46 -8.38 -2.62
CA GLU A 81 -5.86 -7.98 -2.45
C GLU A 81 -6.40 -7.20 -3.67
N ASN A 82 -5.53 -6.52 -4.42
CA ASN A 82 -5.90 -5.59 -5.48
C ASN A 82 -5.36 -5.99 -6.86
N LEU A 83 -5.05 -7.27 -7.09
CA LEU A 83 -4.45 -7.72 -8.37
C LEU A 83 -5.28 -7.29 -9.59
N ASN A 84 -6.60 -7.36 -9.49
CA ASN A 84 -7.53 -6.99 -10.57
C ASN A 84 -7.59 -5.48 -10.83
N SER A 85 -7.13 -4.66 -9.88
CA SER A 85 -7.12 -3.19 -9.99
C SER A 85 -5.91 -2.68 -10.75
N PHE A 86 -4.86 -3.49 -10.91
CA PHE A 86 -3.75 -3.18 -11.79
C PHE A 86 -4.13 -3.69 -13.19
N HIS A 87 -4.28 -2.79 -14.16
CA HIS A 87 -4.69 -3.09 -15.54
C HIS A 87 -3.58 -3.83 -16.33
N VAL A 88 -2.97 -4.85 -15.73
CA VAL A 88 -1.86 -5.63 -16.27
C VAL A 88 -2.41 -7.00 -16.64
N THR A 89 -2.71 -7.18 -17.92
CA THR A 89 -2.91 -8.52 -18.48
C THR A 89 -1.53 -9.10 -18.81
N GLY A 90 -1.29 -10.36 -18.42
CA GLY A 90 -0.10 -11.07 -18.86
C GLY A 90 -0.08 -11.14 -20.38
N LYS A 91 1.08 -10.89 -20.99
CA LYS A 91 1.31 -11.36 -22.36
C LYS A 91 1.61 -12.84 -22.26
N ASP A 92 0.82 -13.65 -22.97
CA ASP A 92 1.16 -15.04 -23.27
C ASP A 92 2.55 -15.14 -23.93
#